data_AF-A0A1H3TMN8-F1
#
_entry.id   AF-A0A1H3TMN8-F1
#
_cell.length_a   1.000
_cell.length_b   1.000
_cell.length_c   1.000
_cell.angle_alpha   90.00
_cell.angle_beta   90.00
_cell.angle_gamma   90.00
#
_symmetry.space_group_name_H-M   'P 1'
#
loop_
_entity.id
_entity.type
_entity.pdbx_description
1 polymer ?
#
loop_
_entity_poly.entity_id
_entity_poly.type
_entity_poly.pdbx_seq_one_letter_code
_entity_poly.pdbx_strand_id
1 'polypeptide(L)' 'MTRSPRFFGFLYFFIATVFVYFAIQQNNRTEGWDFFTILLMSVAAIDYMIGFRYFSLASKQKKK' A
#
# COMPACT_ATOMS: atom_id res chain seq x y z
N MET A 1 10.46 15.45 16.46
CA MET A 1 9.29 14.60 16.11
C MET A 1 9.78 13.28 15.54
N THR A 2 10.00 12.27 16.39
CA THR A 2 10.32 10.90 15.95
C THR A 2 9.07 10.32 15.29
N ARG A 3 8.95 10.49 13.97
CA ARG A 3 7.91 9.87 13.14
C ARG A 3 7.91 8.37 13.42
N SER A 4 6.90 7.88 14.15
CA SER A 4 6.77 6.46 14.53
C SER A 4 6.78 5.61 13.26
N PRO A 5 7.84 4.83 12.99
CA PRO A 5 7.94 4.08 11.73
C PRO A 5 6.82 3.05 11.58
N ARG A 6 6.21 2.61 12.69
CA ARG A 6 5.01 1.76 12.69
C ARG A 6 3.79 2.48 12.13
N PHE A 7 3.57 3.73 12.53
CA PHE A 7 2.42 4.50 12.04
C PHE A 7 2.49 4.68 10.53
N PHE A 8 3.67 5.02 10.00
CA PHE A 8 3.86 5.13 8.55
C PHE A 8 3.68 3.78 7.84
N GLY A 9 4.19 2.68 8.40
CA GLY A 9 3.93 1.34 7.85
C GLY A 9 2.44 1.01 7.73
N PHE A 10 1.66 1.27 8.79
CA PHE A 10 0.20 1.07 8.76
C PHE A 10 -0.50 2.02 7.79
N LEU A 11 -0.06 3.27 7.70
CA LEU A 11 -0.63 4.26 6.79
C LEU A 11 -0.46 3.84 5.32
N TYR A 12 0.76 3.49 4.91
CA TYR A 12 1.04 3.02 3.54
C TYR A 12 0.29 1.72 3.23
N PHE A 13 0.24 0.78 4.17
CA PHE A 13 -0.51 -0.46 4.00
C PHE A 13 -2.03 -0.21 3.84
N PHE A 14 -2.59 0.71 4.64
CA PHE A 14 -3.99 1.09 4.55
C PHE A 14 -4.30 1.77 3.20
N ILE A 15 -3.49 2.74 2.79
CA ILE A 15 -3.64 3.44 1.50
C ILE A 15 -3.56 2.44 0.34
N ALA A 16 -2.58 1.52 0.36
CA ALA A 16 -2.47 0.47 -0.64
C ALA A 16 -3.74 -0.40 -0.72
N THR A 17 -4.32 -0.75 0.43
CA THR A 17 -5.57 -1.53 0.50
C THR A 17 -6.74 -0.77 -0.13
N VAL A 18 -6.84 0.53 0.10
CA VAL A 18 -7.86 1.39 -0.54
C VAL A 18 -7.66 1.45 -2.05
N PHE A 19 -6.43 1.56 -2.54
CA PHE A 19 -6.15 1.51 -3.98
C PHE A 19 -6.53 0.17 -4.60
N VAL A 20 -6.28 -0.96 -3.93
CA VAL A 20 -6.75 -2.28 -4.39
C VAL A 20 -8.27 -2.33 -4.44
N TYR A 21 -8.97 -1.80 -3.44
CA TYR A 21 -10.43 -1.71 -3.46
C TYR A 21 -10.93 -0.92 -4.67
N PHE A 22 -10.34 0.24 -4.95
CA PHE A 22 -10.69 1.02 -6.14
C PHE A 22 -10.34 0.31 -7.45
N ALA A 23 -9.23 -0.43 -7.53
CA ALA A 23 -8.90 -1.23 -8.69
C ALA A 23 -9.96 -2.31 -8.95
N ILE A 24 -10.45 -2.98 -7.89
CA ILE A 24 -11.52 -3.98 -8.01
C ILE A 24 -12.82 -3.32 -8.49
N GLN A 25 -13.20 -2.17 -7.92
CA GLN A 25 -14.39 -1.44 -8.34
C GLN A 25 -14.29 -0.97 -9.80
N GLN A 26 -13.10 -0.54 -10.24
CA GLN A 26 -12.84 -0.16 -11.63
C GLN A 26 -12.96 -1.36 -12.55
N ASN A 27 -12.33 -2.48 -12.21
CA ASN A 27 -12.39 -3.73 -12.98
C ASN A 27 -13.82 -4.30 -13.09
N ASN A 28 -14.67 -4.08 -12.09
CA ASN A 28 -16.06 -4.51 -12.14
C ASN A 28 -16.96 -3.59 -12.98
N ARG A 29 -16.55 -2.33 -13.20
CA ARG A 29 -17.29 -1.35 -14.02
C ARG A 29 -16.88 -1.40 -15.48
N THR A 30 -15.62 -1.67 -15.75
CA THR A 30 -15.07 -1.82 -17.10
C THR A 30 -15.04 -3.30 -17.49
N GLU A 31 -14.90 -3.63 -18.77
CA GLU A 31 -14.78 -5.01 -19.28
C GLU A 31 -13.45 -5.70 -18.89
N GLY A 32 -12.93 -5.48 -17.67
CA GLY A 32 -11.75 -6.15 -17.12
C GLY A 32 -10.53 -5.25 -16.89
N TRP A 33 -9.36 -5.76 -17.30
CA TRP A 33 -8.00 -5.26 -17.05
C TRP A 33 -7.67 -3.96 -17.80
N ASP A 34 -8.50 -2.95 -17.64
CA ASP A 34 -8.28 -1.62 -18.21
C ASP A 34 -7.00 -0.97 -17.65
N PHE A 35 -6.45 -0.02 -18.40
CA PHE A 35 -5.22 0.70 -18.05
C PHE A 35 -5.28 1.28 -16.62
N PHE A 36 -6.42 1.86 -16.24
CA PHE A 36 -6.60 2.42 -14.89
C PHE A 36 -6.58 1.36 -13.79
N THR A 37 -7.13 0.17 -14.03
CA THR A 37 -7.07 -0.96 -13.08
C THR A 37 -5.62 -1.36 -12.83
N ILE A 38 -4.84 -1.51 -13.90
CA ILE A 38 -3.41 -1.88 -13.83
C ILE A 38 -2.60 -0.77 -13.14
N LEU A 39 -2.90 0.49 -13.44
CA LEU A 39 -2.24 1.64 -12.80
C LEU A 39 -2.50 1.66 -11.29
N LEU A 40 -3.76 1.51 -10.86
CA LEU A 40 -4.14 1.46 -9.45
C LEU A 40 -3.45 0.30 -8.71
N MET A 41 -3.41 -0.89 -9.33
CA MET A 41 -2.71 -2.04 -8.77
C MET A 41 -1.20 -1.81 -8.66
N SER A 42 -0.59 -1.16 -9.66
CA SER A 42 0.84 -0.86 -9.67
C SER A 42 1.22 0.11 -8.56
N VAL A 43 0.42 1.16 -8.35
CA VAL A 43 0.59 2.11 -7.23
C VAL A 43 0.43 1.40 -5.89
N ALA A 44 -0.62 0.58 -5.74
CA ALA A 44 -0.83 -0.19 -4.51
C ALA A 44 0.35 -1.12 -4.20
N ALA A 45 0.95 -1.75 -5.20
CA ALA A 45 2.11 -2.62 -5.01
C ALA A 45 3.34 -1.85 -4.48
N ILE A 46 3.59 -0.64 -5.01
CA ILE A 46 4.66 0.24 -4.52
C ILE A 46 4.40 0.64 -3.07
N ASP A 47 3.18 1.04 -2.74
CA ASP A 47 2.81 1.41 -1.38
C ASP A 47 2.93 0.23 -0.39
N TYR A 48 2.56 -0.99 -0.80
CA TYR A 48 2.80 -2.18 0.01
C TYR A 48 4.29 -2.41 0.25
N MET A 49 5.13 -2.29 -0.78
CA MET A 49 6.58 -2.43 -0.64
C MET A 49 7.14 -1.41 0.38
N ILE A 50 6.71 -0.16 0.28
CA ILE A 50 7.10 0.91 1.21
C ILE A 50 6.61 0.59 2.63
N GLY A 51 5.34 0.19 2.79
CA GLY A 51 4.74 -0.21 4.06
C GLY A 51 5.51 -1.35 4.74
N PHE A 52 5.84 -2.41 3.98
CA PHE A 52 6.64 -3.53 4.49
C PHE A 52 8.04 -3.11 4.91
N ARG A 53 8.68 -2.19 4.16
CA ARG A 53 9.98 -1.63 4.55
C ARG A 53 9.89 -0.88 5.89
N TYR A 54 8.85 -0.09 6.10
CA TYR A 54 8.60 0.58 7.38
C TYR A 54 8.34 -0.38 8.53
N PHE A 55 7.59 -1.47 8.30
CA PHE A 55 7.40 -2.52 9.31
C PHE A 55 8.71 -3.23 9.68
N SER A 56 9.56 -3.52 8.68
CA SER A 56 10.89 -4.11 8.91
C SER A 56 11.82 -3.16 9.69
N LEU A 57 11.78 -1.86 9.41
CA LEU A 57 12.53 -0.87 10.18
C LEU A 57 12.02 -0.76 11.63
N ALA A 58 10.70 -0.77 11.81
CA ALA A 58 10.09 -0.69 13.13
C ALA A 58 10.35 -1.92 14.02
N SER A 59 10.48 -3.11 13.42
CA SER A 59 10.83 -4.34 14.14
C SER A 59 12.31 -4.35 14.54
N LYS A 60 13.21 -3.85 13.68
CA LYS A 60 14.63 -3.66 14.01
C LYS A 60 14.85 -2.64 15.12
N GLN A 61 14.11 -1.54 15.13
CA GLN A 61 14.19 -0.54 16.21
C GLN A 61 13.68 -1.06 17.56
N LYS A 62 12.76 -2.03 17.58
CA LYS A 62 12.28 -2.65 18.84
C LYS A 62 13.30 -3.63 19.44
N LYS A 63 14.30 -4.05 18.64
CA LYS A 63 15.34 -5.02 19.03
C LYS A 63 16.65 -4.36 19.50
N LYS A 64 16.82 -3.06 19.28
CA LYS A 64 17.88 -2.23 19.85
C LYS A 64 17.38 -1.61 21.14
#